data_AF-A0A0A0ILY4-F1
#
_entry.id   AF-A0A0A0ILY4-F1
#
_cell.length_a   1.000
_cell.length_b   1.000
_cell.length_c   1.000
_cell.angle_alpha   90.00
_cell.angle_beta   90.00
_cell.angle_gamma   90.00
#
_symmetry.space_group_name_H-M   'P 1'
#
loop_
_entity.id
_entity.type
_entity.pdbx_description
1 polymer ?
#
loop_
_entity_poly.entity_id
_entity_poly.type
_entity_poly.pdbx_seq_one_letter_code
_entity_poly.pdbx_strand_id
1 'polypeptide(L)' 'MIKKMLLILIFIISFASLIISIKLFWNTSIFVDEYNLTPSIVDGGDFWLLMDWFRLLLLLLLSIVSCISIFIKPKQ' A
#
# COMPACT_ATOMS: atom_id res chain seq x y z
N MET A 1 -11.89 14.50 20.42
CA MET A 1 -10.97 13.41 20.80
C MET A 1 -11.14 12.17 19.90
N ILE A 2 -12.34 11.57 19.81
CA ILE A 2 -12.63 10.37 19.00
C ILE A 2 -12.24 10.51 17.52
N LYS A 3 -12.57 11.64 16.86
CA LYS A 3 -12.20 11.87 15.44
C LYS A 3 -10.69 11.76 15.18
N LYS A 4 -9.86 12.31 16.08
CA LYS A 4 -8.40 12.27 15.95
C LYS A 4 -7.86 10.87 16.18
N MET A 5 -8.43 10.13 17.13
CA MET A 5 -8.09 8.72 17.37
C MET A 5 -8.41 7.85 16.15
N LEU A 6 -9.56 8.06 15.50
CA LEU A 6 -9.93 7.37 14.27
C LEU A 6 -8.95 7.67 13.13
N LEU A 7 -8.53 8.93 12.94
CA LEU A 7 -7.54 9.30 11.91
C LEU A 7 -6.18 8.63 12.15
N ILE A 8 -5.73 8.58 13.40
CA ILE A 8 -4.50 7.88 13.78
C ILE A 8 -4.62 6.38 13.48
N LEU A 9 -5.76 5.76 13.82
CA LEU A 9 -6.01 4.35 13.56
C LEU A 9 -6.01 4.05 12.04
N ILE A 10 -6.67 4.88 11.23
CA ILE A 10 -6.68 4.75 9.76
C ILE A 10 -5.26 4.87 9.20
N PHE A 11 -4.46 5.80 9.71
CA PHE A 11 -3.06 5.92 9.32
C PHE A 11 -2.26 4.66 9.65
N ILE A 12 -2.34 4.17 10.90
CA ILE A 12 -1.61 2.97 11.33
C ILE A 12 -2.00 1.75 10.47
N ILE A 13 -3.30 1.54 10.24
CA ILE A 13 -3.79 0.41 9.44
C ILE A 13 -3.32 0.55 7.99
N SER A 14 -3.51 1.70 7.36
CA SER A 14 -3.08 1.92 5.96
C SER A 14 -1.57 1.78 5.77
N PHE A 15 -0.78 2.33 6.70
CA PHE A 15 0.68 2.26 6.66
C PHE A 15 1.20 0.83 6.87
N ALA A 16 0.61 0.08 7.82
CA ALA A 16 0.92 -1.33 7.99
C ALA A 16 0.57 -2.14 6.73
N SER A 17 -0.60 -1.89 6.13
CA SER A 17 -0.97 -2.52 4.85
C SER A 17 0.00 -2.18 3.73
N LEU A 18 0.48 -0.94 3.64
CA LEU A 18 1.50 -0.54 2.65
C LEU A 18 2.80 -1.32 2.84
N ILE A 19 3.33 -1.41 4.06
CA ILE A 19 4.56 -2.15 4.35
C ILE A 19 4.42 -3.63 3.99
N ILE A 20 3.32 -4.28 4.40
CA ILE A 20 3.06 -5.68 4.07
C ILE A 20 2.99 -5.86 2.55
N SER A 21 2.33 -4.94 1.85
CA SER A 21 2.17 -5.00 0.39
C SER A 21 3.48 -4.85 -0.34
N ILE A 22 4.35 -3.91 0.07
CA ILE A 22 5.70 -3.76 -0.49
C ILE A 22 6.52 -5.02 -0.25
N LYS A 23 6.43 -5.62 0.94
CA LYS A 23 7.18 -6.84 1.25
C LYS A 23 6.73 -8.02 0.40
N LEU A 24 5.42 -8.18 0.18
CA LEU A 24 4.88 -9.21 -0.70
C LEU A 24 5.32 -8.98 -2.16
N PHE A 25 5.21 -7.75 -2.66
CA PHE A 25 5.67 -7.38 -4.00
C PHE A 25 7.16 -7.68 -4.19
N TRP A 26 7.99 -7.33 -3.21
CA TRP A 26 9.42 -7.64 -3.23
C TRP A 26 9.70 -9.16 -3.22
N ASN A 27 8.95 -9.92 -2.43
CA ASN A 27 9.10 -11.37 -2.41
C ASN A 27 8.69 -12.00 -3.75
N THR A 28 7.68 -11.46 -4.45
CA THR A 28 7.36 -11.87 -5.82
C THR A 28 8.53 -11.63 -6.75
N SER A 29 9.21 -10.47 -6.66
CA SER A 29 10.41 -10.19 -7.47
C SER A 29 11.52 -11.22 -7.23
N ILE A 30 11.82 -11.55 -5.97
CA ILE A 30 12.80 -12.60 -5.65
C ILE A 30 12.37 -13.94 -6.25
N PHE A 31 11.11 -14.31 -6.08
CA PHE A 31 10.58 -15.57 -6.58
C PHE A 31 10.74 -15.68 -8.10
N VAL A 32 10.37 -14.64 -8.85
CA VAL A 32 10.48 -14.71 -10.32
C VAL A 32 11.92 -14.74 -10.81
N ASP A 33 12.84 -14.08 -10.09
CA ASP A 33 14.28 -14.15 -10.36
C ASP A 33 14.82 -15.58 -10.12
N GLU A 34 14.44 -16.22 -9.01
CA GLU A 34 14.87 -17.58 -8.66
C GLU A 34 14.37 -18.64 -9.66
N TYR A 35 13.14 -18.48 -10.15
CA TYR A 35 12.50 -19.45 -11.03
C TYR A 35 12.56 -19.07 -12.52
N ASN A 36 13.29 -18.00 -12.90
CA ASN A 36 13.34 -17.45 -14.26
C ASN A 36 11.93 -17.23 -14.87
N LEU A 37 11.03 -16.69 -14.06
CA LEU A 37 9.65 -16.34 -14.46
C LEU A 37 9.52 -14.83 -14.66
N THR A 38 8.35 -14.40 -15.10
CA THR A 38 7.96 -12.99 -15.07
C THR A 38 6.95 -12.73 -13.94
N PRO A 39 6.94 -11.54 -13.32
CA PRO A 39 5.93 -11.17 -12.32
C PRO A 39 4.50 -11.35 -12.82
N SER A 40 4.24 -11.11 -14.10
CA SER A 40 2.92 -11.26 -14.70
C SER A 40 2.40 -12.70 -14.67
N ILE A 41 3.26 -13.73 -14.65
CA ILE A 41 2.82 -15.12 -14.49
C ILE A 41 2.28 -15.34 -13.07
N VAL A 42 2.95 -14.79 -12.06
CA VAL A 42 2.56 -14.92 -10.65
C VAL A 42 1.26 -14.17 -10.37
N ASP A 43 1.12 -12.97 -10.92
CA ASP A 43 -0.07 -12.13 -10.73
C ASP A 43 -1.28 -12.56 -11.59
N GLY A 44 -1.09 -13.52 -12.51
CA GLY A 44 -2.17 -14.02 -13.38
C GLY A 44 -2.43 -13.18 -14.64
N GLY A 45 -1.45 -12.38 -15.05
CA GLY A 45 -1.42 -11.60 -16.28
C GLY A 45 -0.90 -10.18 -16.08
N ASP A 46 -0.52 -9.52 -17.18
CA ASP A 46 0.01 -8.14 -17.15
C ASP A 46 -1.00 -7.14 -16.58
N PHE A 47 -2.30 -7.37 -16.81
CA PHE A 47 -3.36 -6.53 -16.23
C PHE A 47 -3.31 -6.55 -14.70
N TRP A 48 -3.14 -7.72 -14.09
CA TRP A 48 -3.13 -7.86 -12.64
C TRP A 48 -1.82 -7.37 -12.02
N LEU A 49 -0.70 -7.52 -12.73
CA LEU A 49 0.56 -6.88 -12.36
C LEU A 49 0.40 -5.35 -12.31
N LEU A 50 -0.26 -4.75 -13.32
CA LEU A 50 -0.59 -3.32 -13.29
C LEU A 50 -1.51 -2.95 -12.13
N MET A 51 -2.50 -3.81 -11.79
CA MET A 51 -3.35 -3.60 -10.62
C MET A 51 -2.58 -3.67 -9.31
N ASP A 52 -1.55 -4.50 -9.20
CA ASP A 52 -0.73 -4.57 -7.99
C ASP A 52 0.12 -3.32 -7.81
N TRP A 53 0.74 -2.82 -8.89
CA TRP A 53 1.39 -1.51 -8.90
C TRP A 53 0.43 -0.38 -8.53
N PHE A 54 -0.78 -0.40 -9.09
CA PHE A 54 -1.80 0.61 -8.77
C PHE A 54 -2.24 0.53 -7.30
N ARG A 55 -2.40 -0.68 -6.75
CA ARG A 55 -2.70 -0.92 -5.34
C ARG A 55 -1.63 -0.34 -4.42
N LEU A 56 -0.34 -0.52 -4.74
CA LEU A 56 0.76 0.08 -4.00
C LEU A 56 0.72 1.62 -4.04
N LEU A 57 0.46 2.20 -5.21
CA LEU A 57 0.30 3.65 -5.36
C LEU A 57 -0.88 4.19 -4.53
N LEU A 58 -2.04 3.53 -4.58
CA LEU A 58 -3.21 3.91 -3.80
C LEU A 58 -2.95 3.83 -2.29
N LEU A 59 -2.28 2.78 -1.82
CA LEU A 59 -1.92 2.64 -0.41
C LEU A 59 -0.93 3.72 0.02
N LEU A 60 0.05 4.06 -0.81
CA LEU A 60 0.98 5.15 -0.55
C LEU A 60 0.24 6.49 -0.41
N LEU A 61 -0.64 6.81 -1.36
CA LEU A 61 -1.46 8.03 -1.33
C LEU A 61 -2.37 8.06 -0.09
N LEU A 62 -3.01 6.93 0.25
CA LEU A 62 -3.86 6.82 1.43
C LEU A 62 -3.07 7.03 2.73
N SER A 63 -1.87 6.46 2.85
CA SER A 63 -0.99 6.68 4.00
C SER A 63 -0.55 8.14 4.10
N ILE A 64 -0.23 8.81 2.98
CA ILE A 64 0.12 10.24 2.98
C ILE A 64 -1.08 11.10 3.40
N VAL A 65 -2.25 10.89 2.78
CA VAL A 65 -3.46 11.68 3.08
C VAL A 65 -3.91 11.48 4.53
N SER A 66 -3.90 10.25 5.03
CA SER A 66 -4.25 9.97 6.42
C SER A 66 -3.24 10.58 7.40
N CYS A 67 -1.93 10.55 7.08
CA CYS A 67 -0.89 11.22 7.86
C CYS A 67 -1.15 12.73 7.95
N ILE A 68 -1.31 13.40 6.80
CA ILE A 68 -1.59 14.84 6.74
C ILE A 68 -2.85 15.20 7.52
N SER A 69 -3.90 14.38 7.41
CA SER A 69 -5.18 14.57 8.11
C SER A 69 -5.06 14.59 9.64
N ILE A 70 -4.03 13.95 10.22
CA ILE A 70 -3.77 13.99 11.67
C ILE A 70 -3.31 15.39 12.13
N PHE A 71 -2.61 16.13 11.24
CA PHE A 71 -2.01 17.43 11.55
C PHE A 71 -2.85 18.62 11.09
N ILE A 72 -3.78 18.43 10.16
CA ILE A 72 -4.72 19.48 9.76
C ILE A 72 -5.62 19.83 10.95
N LYS A 73 -5.55 21.08 11.40
CA LYS A 73 -6.50 21.62 12.38
C LYS A 73 -7.86 21.79 11.69
N PRO A 74 -8.98 21.38 12.31
CA PRO A 74 -10.30 21.70 11.77
C PRO A 74 -10.42 23.23 11.67
N LYS A 75 -10.91 23.73 10.53
CA LYS A 75 -11.37 25.13 10.45
C LYS A 75 -12.44 25.31 11.54
N GLN A 76 -12.18 26.23 12.46
CA GLN A 76 -13.12 26.66 13.50
C GLN A 76 -14.40 27.19 12.87
#